data_AF-A0A7C1GVS9-F1
#
_entry.id   AF-A0A7C1GVS9-F1
#
_cell.length_a   1.000
_cell.length_b   1.000
_cell.length_c   1.000
_cell.angle_alpha   90.00
_cell.angle_beta   90.00
_cell.angle_gamma   90.00
#
_symmetry.space_group_name_H-M   'P 1'
#
loop_
_entity.id
_entity.type
_entity.pdbx_description
1 polymer ?
#
loop_
_entity_poly.entity_id
_entity_poly.type
_entity_poly.pdbx_seq_one_letter_code
_entity_poly.pdbx_strand_id
1 'polypeptide(L)'
;MSTTACTFPHGVHPAENKHTAGEATERLPWPSEVTVLLSQHIGAPAKPLVAKGQQVARGEPIAEAGGFVSVPMHAPVAGKVKSIDLALNPRGEMAPAIVIECDPNADQGAI
;
A
#
# COMPACT_ATOMS: atom_id res chain seq x y z
N MET A 1 7.20 3.80 33.91
CA MET A 1 6.30 3.86 35.09
C MET A 1 5.07 4.70 34.75
N SER A 2 3.91 4.06 34.71
CA SER A 2 2.62 4.68 35.06
C SER A 2 1.64 3.54 35.29
N THR A 3 1.34 3.31 36.56
CA THR A 3 0.35 2.36 37.06
C THR A 3 -1.04 2.86 36.69
N THR A 4 -1.76 2.00 35.97
CA THR A 4 -3.17 2.00 35.58
C THR A 4 -4.10 2.89 36.41
N ALA A 5 -4.66 3.93 35.77
CA ALA A 5 -5.95 4.48 36.17
C ALA A 5 -7.05 3.77 35.36
N CYS A 6 -7.83 2.92 36.03
CA CYS A 6 -8.87 2.08 35.42
C CYS A 6 -10.05 2.93 34.94
N THR A 7 -10.28 3.02 33.63
CA THR A 7 -11.45 3.73 33.05
C THR A 7 -12.66 2.82 32.80
N PHE A 8 -12.52 1.49 32.85
CA PHE A 8 -13.61 0.54 32.61
C PHE A 8 -13.67 -0.59 33.66
N PRO A 9 -14.82 -0.85 34.32
CA PRO A 9 -14.93 -1.79 35.45
C PRO A 9 -14.59 -3.27 35.17
N HIS A 10 -14.62 -3.71 33.91
CA HIS A 10 -14.37 -5.10 33.50
C HIS A 10 -13.36 -5.20 32.34
N GLY A 11 -12.51 -4.19 32.14
CA GLY A 11 -11.52 -4.19 31.07
C GLY A 11 -10.38 -5.18 31.32
N VAL A 12 -10.00 -5.94 30.29
CA VAL A 12 -8.73 -6.70 30.29
C VAL A 12 -7.63 -5.79 29.78
N HIS A 13 -6.53 -5.68 30.53
CA HIS A 13 -5.34 -4.91 30.16
C HIS A 13 -4.13 -5.86 30.00
N PRO A 14 -3.95 -6.47 28.82
CA PRO A 14 -2.78 -7.30 28.54
C PRO A 14 -1.48 -6.50 28.70
N ALA A 15 -0.36 -7.20 28.91
CA ALA A 15 0.95 -6.58 28.95
C ALA A 15 1.23 -5.79 27.66
N GLU A 16 1.73 -4.56 27.80
CA GLU A 16 2.12 -3.75 26.65
C GLU A 16 3.42 -4.29 26.01
N ASN A 17 3.45 -4.39 24.68
CA ASN A 17 4.63 -4.78 23.90
C ASN A 17 5.18 -3.61 23.07
N LYS A 18 5.11 -2.40 23.62
CA LYS A 18 5.51 -1.15 22.95
C LYS A 18 7.02 -0.90 23.10
N HIS A 19 7.82 -1.89 22.73
CA HIS A 19 9.28 -1.90 22.95
C HIS A 19 10.01 -0.75 22.25
N THR A 20 9.40 -0.16 21.21
CA THR A 20 9.96 0.94 20.41
C THR A 20 9.30 2.30 20.68
N ALA A 21 8.53 2.46 21.76
CA ALA A 21 7.75 3.67 22.01
C ALA A 21 8.57 4.97 22.13
N GLY A 22 9.86 4.86 22.48
CA GLY A 22 10.78 5.99 22.62
C GLY A 22 11.73 6.17 21.43
N GLU A 23 11.66 5.30 20.41
CA GLU A 23 12.57 5.35 19.27
C GLU A 23 12.15 6.47 18.30
N ALA A 24 13.14 7.07 17.63
CA ALA A 24 12.86 8.04 16.58
C ALA A 24 12.15 7.37 15.40
N THR A 25 11.18 8.06 14.80
CA THR A 25 10.58 7.60 13.54
C THR A 25 11.54 7.84 12.39
N GLU A 26 11.89 6.78 11.68
CA GLU A 26 12.77 6.83 10.51
C GLU A 26 12.01 6.55 9.22
N ARG A 27 12.49 7.12 8.11
CA ARG A 27 11.96 6.81 6.78
C ARG A 27 12.66 5.57 6.24
N LEU A 28 11.86 4.58 5.86
CA LEU A 28 12.38 3.44 5.13
C LEU A 28 12.75 3.87 3.70
N PRO A 29 13.88 3.39 3.15
CA PRO A 29 14.18 3.61 1.74
C PRO A 29 13.08 3.00 0.87
N TRP A 30 12.91 3.53 -0.33
CA TRP A 30 12.01 2.89 -1.29
C TRP A 30 12.46 1.46 -1.56
N PRO A 31 11.53 0.49 -1.66
CA PRO A 31 11.88 -0.82 -2.18
C PRO A 31 12.27 -0.69 -3.65
N SER A 32 12.91 -1.71 -4.24
CA SER A 32 13.19 -1.71 -5.67
C SER A 32 11.91 -1.72 -6.51
N GLU A 33 10.88 -2.42 -6.04
CA GLU A 33 9.61 -2.61 -6.75
C GLU A 33 8.42 -2.61 -5.79
N VAL A 34 7.27 -2.14 -6.29
CA VAL A 34 5.98 -2.21 -5.61
C VAL A 34 4.96 -2.88 -6.51
N THR A 35 4.20 -3.82 -5.95
CA THR A 35 3.09 -4.50 -6.63
C THR A 35 1.76 -3.98 -6.13
N VAL A 36 0.97 -3.39 -7.03
CA VAL A 36 -0.39 -2.92 -6.75
C VAL A 36 -1.38 -3.93 -7.34
N LEU A 37 -1.94 -4.81 -6.49
CA LEU A 37 -3.03 -5.70 -6.92
C LEU A 37 -4.26 -4.87 -7.30
N LEU A 38 -4.92 -5.22 -8.41
CA LEU A 38 -6.11 -4.54 -8.88
C LEU A 38 -7.39 -4.98 -8.15
N SER A 39 -7.28 -5.96 -7.25
CA SER A 39 -8.37 -6.50 -6.44
C SER A 39 -8.06 -6.41 -4.93
N GLN A 40 -7.91 -5.20 -4.41
CA GLN A 40 -7.65 -4.91 -2.98
C GLN A 40 -8.93 -4.70 -2.16
N HIS A 41 -10.09 -4.87 -2.79
CA HIS A 41 -11.40 -4.62 -2.20
C HIS A 41 -12.40 -5.70 -2.63
N ILE A 42 -13.57 -5.74 -1.98
CA ILE A 42 -14.61 -6.75 -2.24
C ILE A 42 -15.27 -6.64 -3.62
N GLY A 43 -15.15 -5.48 -4.26
CA GLY A 43 -15.73 -5.18 -5.57
C GLY A 43 -15.00 -5.81 -6.75
N ALA A 44 -15.53 -5.60 -7.96
CA ALA A 44 -14.90 -6.01 -9.21
C ALA A 44 -13.51 -5.37 -9.38
N PRO A 45 -12.47 -6.09 -9.85
CA PRO A 45 -11.11 -5.56 -9.98
C PRO A 45 -11.05 -4.26 -10.78
N ALA A 46 -10.20 -3.34 -10.35
CA ALA A 46 -9.93 -2.09 -11.06
C ALA A 46 -9.27 -2.37 -12.43
N LYS A 47 -9.47 -1.47 -13.39
CA LYS A 47 -8.92 -1.57 -14.75
C LYS A 47 -7.71 -0.65 -14.88
N PRO A 48 -6.54 -1.12 -15.32
CA PRO A 48 -5.37 -0.29 -15.51
C PRO A 48 -5.63 0.87 -16.49
N LEU A 49 -5.14 2.05 -16.15
CA LEU A 49 -5.12 3.25 -17.02
C LEU A 49 -3.74 3.48 -17.66
N VAL A 50 -2.73 2.75 -17.19
CA VAL A 50 -1.33 2.89 -17.60
C VAL A 50 -0.88 1.71 -18.46
N ALA A 51 0.26 1.85 -19.13
CA ALA A 51 0.87 0.81 -19.93
C ALA A 51 2.28 0.43 -19.43
N LYS A 52 2.74 -0.79 -19.78
CA LYS A 52 4.13 -1.20 -19.53
C LYS A 52 5.11 -0.19 -20.12
N GLY A 53 6.07 0.23 -19.32
CA GLY A 53 7.11 1.19 -19.68
C GLY A 53 6.75 2.65 -19.38
N GLN A 54 5.51 2.95 -19.02
CA GLN A 54 5.06 4.30 -18.67
C GLN A 54 5.70 4.76 -17.36
N GLN A 55 6.12 6.03 -17.31
CA GLN A 55 6.51 6.70 -16.07
C GLN A 55 5.25 7.19 -15.35
N VAL A 56 5.20 7.02 -14.03
CA VAL A 56 4.10 7.47 -13.18
C VAL A 56 4.64 8.31 -12.03
N ALA A 57 3.93 9.38 -11.69
CA ALA A 57 4.19 10.16 -10.49
C ALA A 57 3.47 9.55 -9.27
N ARG A 58 4.02 9.76 -8.07
CA ARG A 58 3.34 9.36 -6.83
C ARG A 58 2.02 10.14 -6.72
N GLY A 59 0.93 9.42 -6.46
CA GLY A 59 -0.43 9.97 -6.44
C GLY A 59 -1.11 10.04 -7.81
N GLU A 60 -0.45 9.67 -8.90
CA GLU A 60 -1.07 9.61 -10.24
C GLU A 60 -2.13 8.49 -10.30
N PRO A 61 -3.32 8.72 -10.89
CA PRO A 61 -4.28 7.64 -11.14
C PRO A 61 -3.71 6.57 -12.09
N ILE A 62 -3.65 5.32 -11.64
CA ILE A 62 -3.10 4.19 -12.41
C ILE A 62 -4.15 3.12 -12.76
N ALA A 63 -5.31 3.16 -12.12
CA ALA A 63 -6.44 2.29 -12.45
C ALA A 63 -7.77 2.98 -12.15
N GLU A 64 -8.77 2.70 -12.98
CA GLU A 64 -10.16 3.14 -12.78
C GLU A 64 -11.04 2.02 -12.22
N ALA A 65 -12.20 2.40 -11.67
CA ALA A 65 -13.19 1.45 -11.17
C ALA A 65 -13.67 0.50 -12.29
N GLY A 66 -13.60 -0.82 -12.06
CA GLY A 66 -13.93 -1.83 -13.07
C GLY A 66 -15.39 -2.28 -13.13
N GLY A 67 -16.23 -1.81 -12.20
CA GLY A 67 -17.65 -2.18 -12.10
C GLY A 67 -18.41 -1.37 -11.05
N PHE A 68 -19.66 -1.74 -10.79
CA PHE A 68 -20.57 -0.99 -9.90
C PHE A 68 -20.03 -0.85 -8.46
N VAL A 69 -19.47 -1.93 -7.92
CA VAL A 69 -18.69 -1.89 -6.67
C VAL A 69 -17.24 -2.05 -7.06
N SER A 70 -16.46 -0.96 -7.04
CA SER A 70 -15.03 -0.91 -7.34
C SER A 70 -14.49 0.48 -6.95
N VAL A 71 -13.17 0.64 -6.82
CA VAL A 71 -12.55 1.94 -6.54
C VAL A 71 -11.35 2.21 -7.45
N PRO A 72 -11.09 3.48 -7.80
CA PRO A 72 -9.87 3.85 -8.52
C PRO A 72 -8.63 3.65 -7.64
N MET A 73 -7.48 3.46 -8.28
CA MET A 73 -6.19 3.27 -7.61
C MET A 73 -5.16 4.26 -8.13
N HIS A 74 -4.29 4.71 -7.23
CA HIS A 74 -3.24 5.68 -7.52
C HIS A 74 -1.86 5.07 -7.26
N ALA A 75 -0.84 5.55 -7.97
CA ALA A 75 0.54 5.12 -7.80
C ALA A 75 1.05 5.46 -6.39
N PRO A 76 1.48 4.47 -5.58
CA PRO A 76 1.99 4.73 -4.24
C PRO A 76 3.40 5.33 -4.26
N VAL A 77 4.11 5.19 -5.38
CA VAL A 77 5.51 5.60 -5.59
C VAL A 77 5.64 6.20 -6.98
N ALA A 78 6.61 7.11 -7.14
CA ALA A 78 7.02 7.53 -8.48
C ALA A 78 7.97 6.47 -9.06
N GLY A 79 7.91 6.27 -10.38
CA GLY A 79 8.74 5.29 -11.04
C GLY A 79 8.15 4.84 -12.36
N LYS A 80 8.55 3.64 -12.81
CA LYS A 80 8.19 3.11 -14.13
C LYS A 80 7.35 1.85 -13.98
N VAL A 81 6.25 1.77 -14.74
CA VAL A 81 5.43 0.56 -14.83
C VAL A 81 6.25 -0.55 -15.48
N LYS A 82 6.72 -1.50 -14.68
CA LYS A 82 7.52 -2.64 -15.12
C LYS A 82 6.66 -3.68 -15.84
N SER A 83 5.47 -3.97 -15.33
CA SER A 83 4.52 -4.89 -15.94
C SER A 83 3.09 -4.66 -15.45
N ILE A 84 2.14 -5.17 -16.24
CA ILE A 84 0.74 -5.33 -15.87
C ILE A 84 0.44 -6.80 -16.12
N ASP A 85 0.41 -7.59 -15.05
CA ASP A 85 0.36 -9.06 -15.11
C ASP A 85 -0.23 -9.61 -13.79
N LEU A 86 -0.25 -10.94 -13.64
CA LEU A 86 -0.68 -11.60 -12.42
C LEU A 86 0.42 -11.58 -11.35
N ALA A 87 0.03 -11.35 -10.10
CA ALA A 87 0.87 -11.49 -8.91
C ALA A 87 0.13 -12.24 -7.80
N LEU A 88 0.89 -12.86 -6.88
CA LEU A 88 0.30 -13.54 -5.74
C LEU A 88 -0.42 -12.54 -4.83
N ASN A 89 -1.69 -12.84 -4.54
CA ASN A 89 -2.46 -12.13 -3.52
C ASN A 89 -2.21 -12.73 -2.12
N PRO A 90 -2.67 -12.08 -1.04
CA PRO A 90 -2.52 -12.61 0.32
C PRO A 90 -3.24 -13.96 0.59
N ARG A 91 -4.08 -14.43 -0.35
CA ARG A 91 -4.74 -15.75 -0.29
C ARG A 91 -3.95 -16.84 -1.04
N GLY A 92 -2.84 -16.49 -1.70
CA GLY A 92 -2.02 -17.40 -2.47
C GLY A 92 -2.49 -17.62 -3.91
N GLU A 93 -3.42 -16.81 -4.41
CA GLU A 93 -3.94 -16.90 -5.77
C GLU A 93 -3.25 -15.86 -6.67
N MET A 94 -3.13 -16.17 -7.96
CA MET A 94 -2.63 -15.23 -8.97
C MET A 94 -3.73 -14.24 -9.36
N ALA A 95 -3.51 -12.94 -9.10
CA ALA A 95 -4.48 -11.88 -9.35
C ALA A 95 -3.86 -10.74 -10.19
N PRO A 96 -4.65 -10.04 -11.03
CA PRO A 96 -4.16 -8.92 -11.83
C PRO A 96 -3.52 -7.82 -10.99
N ALA A 97 -2.38 -7.32 -11.42
CA ALA A 97 -1.56 -6.36 -10.70
C ALA A 97 -0.78 -5.43 -11.63
N ILE A 98 -0.43 -4.26 -11.12
CA ILE A 98 0.53 -3.34 -11.74
C ILE A 98 1.81 -3.41 -10.91
N VAL A 99 2.93 -3.74 -11.54
CA VAL A 99 4.25 -3.72 -10.90
C VAL A 99 4.98 -2.44 -11.31
N ILE A 100 5.42 -1.66 -10.33
CA ILE A 100 6.14 -0.41 -10.52
C ILE A 100 7.57 -0.60 -10.02
N GLU A 101 8.54 -0.40 -10.90
CA GLU A 101 9.94 -0.21 -10.53
C GLU A 101 10.08 1.20 -9.95
N CYS A 102 10.53 1.29 -8.69
CA CYS A 102 10.58 2.55 -7.96
C CYS A 102 11.77 3.39 -8.43
N ASP A 103 11.58 4.70 -8.57
CA ASP A 103 12.71 5.61 -8.69
C ASP A 103 13.38 5.76 -7.31
N PRO A 104 14.66 5.33 -7.14
CA PRO A 104 15.34 5.39 -5.85
C PRO A 104 15.57 6.82 -5.36
N ASN A 105 15.49 7.83 -6.25
CA ASN A 105 15.68 9.23 -5.91
C ASN A 105 14.35 9.98 -5.71
N ALA A 106 13.20 9.30 -5.84
CA ALA A 106 11.90 9.92 -5.69
C ALA A 106 11.68 10.42 -4.25
N ASP A 107 11.07 11.61 -4.12
CA ASP A 107 10.77 12.18 -2.81
C ASP A 107 9.69 11.38 -2.06
N GLN A 108 9.92 11.23 -0.75
CA GLN A 108 9.00 10.63 0.20
C GLN A 108 8.15 11.66 0.96
N GLY A 109 8.31 12.96 0.67
CA GLY A 109 7.52 14.07 1.22
C GLY A 109 6.00 13.93 1.02
N ALA A 110 5.22 14.84 1.59
CA ALA A 110 3.76 14.82 1.38
C ALA A 110 3.41 15.05 -0.11
N ILE A 111 2.34 14.40 -0.58
CA ILE A 111 1.75 14.62 -1.91
C ILE A 111 0.84 15.84 -1.83
#